data_AF-A0A9E0JNU7-F1
#
_entry.id   AF-A0A9E0JNU7-F1
#
_cell.length_a   1.000
_cell.length_b   1.000
_cell.length_c   1.000
_cell.angle_alpha   90.00
_cell.angle_beta   90.00
_cell.angle_gamma   90.00
#
_symmetry.space_group_name_H-M   'P 1'
#
loop_
_entity.id
_entity.type
_entity.pdbx_description
1 polymer ?
#
loop_
_entity_poly.entity_id
_entity_poly.type
_entity_poly.pdbx_seq_one_letter_code
_entity_poly.pdbx_strand_id
1 'polypeptide(L)' 'MPSFALRAFRALLSRSPAVSIIRPAADLAEARRMAADLIAQDQRCSVRITAGSRGFDVEVAA' A
#
# COMPACT_ATOMS: atom_id res chain seq x y z
N MET A 1 26.93 24.80 3.02
CA MET A 1 25.45 24.80 3.02
C MET A 1 24.96 23.66 2.15
N PRO A 2 24.28 22.62 2.67
CA PRO A 2 23.76 21.56 1.81
C PRO A 2 22.62 22.15 0.98
N SER A 3 22.79 22.07 -0.33
CA SER A 3 21.94 22.69 -1.35
C SER A 3 20.51 22.13 -1.31
N PHE A 4 19.53 22.99 -1.54
CA PHE A 4 18.08 22.66 -1.63
C PHE A 4 17.81 21.45 -2.54
N ALA A 5 18.62 21.28 -3.59
CA ALA A 5 18.56 20.14 -4.50
C ALA A 5 18.69 18.77 -3.80
N LEU A 6 19.55 18.66 -2.77
CA LEU A 6 19.75 17.40 -2.05
C LEU A 6 18.52 17.00 -1.21
N ARG A 7 17.79 17.99 -0.67
CA ARG A 7 16.54 17.75 0.09
C ARG A 7 15.39 17.36 -0.84
N ALA A 8 15.30 17.98 -2.02
CA ALA A 8 14.26 17.66 -3.00
C ALA A 8 14.44 16.24 -3.58
N PHE A 9 15.67 15.81 -3.88
CA PHE A 9 15.94 14.44 -4.32
C PHE A 9 15.67 13.40 -3.22
N ARG A 10 15.99 13.70 -1.95
CA ARG A 10 15.63 12.82 -0.82
C ARG A 10 14.11 12.72 -0.62
N ALA A 11 13.37 13.81 -0.83
CA ALA A 11 11.90 13.79 -0.82
C ALA A 11 11.30 13.03 -2.02
N LEU A 12 11.96 13.07 -3.19
CA LEU A 12 11.55 12.33 -4.38
C LEU A 12 11.80 10.82 -4.23
N LEU A 13 12.96 10.43 -3.69
CA LEU A 13 13.31 9.03 -3.42
C LEU A 13 12.55 8.44 -2.23
N SER A 14 12.06 9.29 -1.31
CA SER A 14 11.13 8.89 -0.24
C SER A 14 9.68 8.68 -0.73
N ARG A 15 9.42 8.88 -2.03
CA ARG A 15 8.08 8.86 -2.63
C ARG A 15 7.87 7.69 -3.59
N SER A 16 8.62 6.61 -3.42
CA SER A 16 8.22 5.30 -3.96
C SER A 16 7.53 4.52 -2.85
N PRO A 17 6.18 4.46 -2.81
CA PRO A 17 5.54 3.32 -2.19
C PRO A 17 5.77 2.15 -3.15
N ALA A 18 6.89 1.47 -2.96
CA ALA A 18 7.33 0.41 -3.86
C ALA A 18 6.66 -0.91 -3.52
N VAL A 19 5.32 -0.98 -3.41
CA VAL A 19 4.57 -2.23 -3.54
C VAL A 19 3.15 -1.88 -4.03
N SER A 20 2.66 -2.62 -5.03
CA SER A 20 1.25 -2.61 -5.45
C SER A 20 0.88 -4.04 -5.85
N ILE A 21 0.81 -4.91 -4.84
CA ILE A 21 0.19 -6.22 -5.05
C ILE A 21 -1.31 -6.01 -4.88
N ILE A 22 -2.05 -6.13 -5.98
CA ILE A 22 -3.51 -6.07 -5.99
C ILE A 22 -4.03 -7.49 -5.81
N ARG A 23 -4.77 -7.75 -4.73
CA ARG A 23 -5.51 -9.00 -4.54
C ARG A 23 -7.00 -8.77 -4.69
N PRO A 24 -7.68 -9.43 -5.65
CA PRO A 24 -9.13 -9.37 -5.74
C PRO A 24 -9.76 -10.22 -4.63
N ALA A 25 -10.74 -9.66 -3.94
CA ALA A 25 -11.60 -10.34 -2.97
C ALA A 25 -13.04 -10.35 -3.50
N ALA A 26 -13.77 -11.43 -3.25
CA ALA A 26 -15.18 -11.49 -3.62
C ALA A 26 -16.04 -10.60 -2.71
N ASP A 27 -15.69 -10.57 -1.41
CA ASP A 27 -16.48 -9.89 -0.38
C ASP A 27 -15.64 -8.99 0.51
N LEU A 28 -16.30 -8.00 1.12
CA LEU A 28 -15.66 -7.04 2.04
C LEU A 28 -15.08 -7.74 3.28
N ALA A 29 -15.73 -8.79 3.76
CA ALA A 29 -15.25 -9.59 4.89
C ALA A 29 -13.93 -10.30 4.55
N GLU A 30 -13.79 -10.81 3.33
CA GLU A 30 -12.59 -11.46 2.83
C GLU A 30 -11.47 -10.44 2.63
N ALA A 31 -11.77 -9.30 2.02
CA ALA A 31 -10.82 -8.18 1.85
C ALA A 31 -10.24 -7.71 3.19
N ARG A 32 -11.08 -7.61 4.22
CA ARG A 32 -10.65 -7.24 5.59
C ARG A 32 -9.77 -8.29 6.23
N ARG A 33 -10.07 -9.59 6.07
CA ARG A 33 -9.22 -10.67 6.58
C ARG A 33 -7.85 -10.63 5.92
N MET A 34 -7.82 -10.51 4.59
CA MET A 34 -6.56 -10.37 3.84
C MET A 34 -5.75 -9.16 4.31
N ALA A 35 -6.39 -8.01 4.49
CA ALA A 35 -5.72 -6.82 5.01
C ALA A 35 -5.14 -7.04 6.42
N ALA A 36 -5.89 -7.69 7.31
CA ALA A 36 -5.42 -8.00 8.67
C ALA A 36 -4.22 -8.97 8.66
N ASP A 37 -4.26 -10.01 7.82
CA ASP A 37 -3.16 -10.96 7.68
C ASP A 37 -1.89 -10.28 7.15
N LEU A 38 -2.05 -9.35 6.20
CA LEU A 38 -0.94 -8.59 5.61
C LEU A 38 -0.31 -7.62 6.63
N ILE A 39 -1.12 -6.91 7.41
CA ILE A 39 -0.65 -6.03 8.50
C ILE A 39 0.02 -6.85 9.61
N ALA A 40 -0.48 -8.06 9.90
CA ALA A 40 0.12 -8.94 10.89
C ALA A 40 1.48 -9.49 10.45
N GLN A 41 1.67 -9.73 9.16
CA GLN A 41 2.95 -10.18 8.58
C GLN A 41 3.98 -9.04 8.51
N ASP A 42 3.55 -7.83 8.19
CA ASP A 42 4.41 -6.66 8.16
C ASP A 42 3.68 -5.42 8.66
N GLN A 43 4.02 -4.98 9.87
CA GLN A 43 3.42 -3.80 10.50
C GLN A 43 3.76 -2.49 9.77
N ARG A 44 4.74 -2.50 8.85
CA ARG A 44 5.10 -1.33 8.04
C ARG A 44 4.29 -1.25 6.75
N CYS A 45 3.58 -2.31 6.38
CA CYS A 45 2.69 -2.31 5.23
C CYS A 45 1.41 -1.52 5.52
N SER A 46 1.08 -0.61 4.61
CA SER A 46 -0.22 0.06 4.54
C SER A 46 -1.12 -0.66 3.54
N VAL A 47 -2.35 -0.98 3.95
CA VAL A 47 -3.31 -1.68 3.11
C VAL A 47 -4.49 -0.76 2.79
N ARG A 48 -4.88 -0.69 1.52
CA ARG A 48 -6.04 0.05 1.03
C ARG A 48 -7.02 -0.93 0.38
N ILE A 49 -8.29 -0.85 0.76
CA ILE A 49 -9.36 -1.65 0.15
C ILE A 49 -10.20 -0.72 -0.71
N THR A 50 -10.29 -1.02 -2.00
CA THR A 50 -11.08 -0.27 -2.98
C THR A 50 -12.21 -1.17 -3.49
N ALA A 51 -13.45 -0.69 -3.49
CA ALA A 51 -14.54 -1.43 -4.13
C ALA A 51 -14.41 -1.31 -5.65
N GLY A 52 -14.29 -2.46 -6.33
CA GLY A 52 -14.19 -2.58 -7.77
C GLY A 52 -15.49 -3.06 -8.41
N SER A 53 -15.54 -3.12 -9.73
CA SER A 53 -16.73 -3.55 -10.49
C SER A 53 -17.07 -5.04 -10.32
N ARG A 54 -16.14 -5.85 -9.77
CA ARG A 54 -16.28 -7.30 -9.59
C ARG A 54 -16.08 -7.78 -8.14
N GLY A 55 -15.98 -6.87 -7.18
CA GLY A 55 -15.65 -7.21 -5.79
C GLY A 55 -14.82 -6.12 -5.13
N PHE A 56 -13.78 -6.51 -4.40
CA PHE A 56 -12.89 -5.59 -3.69
C PHE A 56 -11.44 -5.81 -4.09
N ASP A 57 -10.74 -4.73 -4.44
CA ASP A 57 -9.32 -4.75 -4.70
C ASP A 57 -8.57 -4.35 -3.42
N VAL A 58 -7.69 -5.24 -2.96
CA VAL A 58 -6.82 -4.98 -1.81
C VAL A 58 -5.45 -4.60 -2.32
N GLU A 59 -5.08 -3.34 -2.13
CA GLU A 59 -3.79 -2.76 -2.48
C GLU A 59 -2.89 -2.73 -1.24
N VAL A 60 -1.64 -3.17 -1.37
CA VAL A 60 -0.64 -3.12 -0.30
C VAL A 60 0.52 -2.24 -0.73
N ALA A 61 0.86 -1.25 0.09
CA ALA A 61 2.04 -0.41 -0.05
C ALA A 61 2.95 -0.61 1.17
N ALA A 62 4.17 -1.12 0.93
CA ALA A 62 5.22 -1.29 1.95
C ALA A 62 6.18 -0.10 2.01
#